data_AF-X1E3G0-F1
#
_entry.id   AF-X1E3G0-F1
#
_cell.length_a   1.000
_cell.length_b   1.000
_cell.length_c   1.000
_cell.angle_alpha   90.00
_cell.angle_beta   90.00
_cell.angle_gamma   90.00
#
_symmetry.space_group_name_H-M   'P 1'
#
loop_
_entity.id
_entity.type
_entity.pdbx_description
1 polymer ?
#
loop_
_entity_poly.entity_id
_entity_poly.type
_entity_poly.pdbx_seq_one_letter_code
_entity_poly.pdbx_strand_id
1 'polypeptide(L)'
;MEEMILDKRQKELLELLRNGIKPATGCTEPIAVAYAVATAKEQINDELKSLEIQVDPNIYKNGLMVTIPGTKEKGLAAGAALG
;
A
#
# COMPACT_ATOMS: atom_id res chain seq x y z
N MET A 1 -6.43 10.17 -32.44
CA MET A 1 -7.17 10.12 -31.16
C MET A 1 -8.64 10.10 -31.51
N GLU A 2 -9.36 9.03 -31.18
CA GLU A 2 -10.81 9.01 -31.32
C GLU A 2 -11.41 9.96 -30.28
N GLU A 3 -12.16 10.98 -30.75
CA GLU A 3 -13.05 11.72 -29.86
C GLU A 3 -14.22 10.82 -29.49
N MET A 4 -14.25 10.43 -28.22
CA MET A 4 -15.37 9.68 -27.66
C MET A 4 -16.55 10.63 -27.47
N ILE A 5 -17.56 10.55 -28.33
CA ILE A 5 -18.78 11.35 -28.21
C ILE A 5 -19.62 10.77 -27.06
N LEU A 6 -19.51 11.40 -25.89
CA LEU A 6 -20.28 11.05 -24.69
C LEU A 6 -21.63 11.77 -24.68
N ASP A 7 -22.70 11.05 -24.39
CA ASP A 7 -24.00 11.64 -24.12
C ASP A 7 -24.02 12.41 -22.78
N LYS A 8 -25.11 13.15 -22.53
CA LYS A 8 -25.24 13.98 -21.32
C LYS A 8 -25.07 13.19 -20.02
N ARG A 9 -25.67 12.00 -19.92
CA ARG A 9 -25.59 11.17 -18.71
C ARG A 9 -24.19 10.60 -18.53
N GLN A 10 -23.54 10.22 -19.62
CA GLN A 10 -22.16 9.72 -19.59
C GLN A 10 -21.18 10.81 -19.13
N LYS A 11 -21.40 12.08 -19.53
CA LYS A 11 -20.61 13.22 -19.04
C LYS A 11 -20.81 13.45 -17.53
N GLU A 12 -22.06 13.45 -17.07
CA GLU A 12 -22.39 13.61 -15.64
C GLU A 12 -21.77 12.49 -14.78
N LEU A 13 -21.87 11.23 -15.22
CA LEU A 13 -21.26 10.09 -14.52
C LEU A 13 -19.73 10.18 -14.49
N LEU A 14 -19.11 10.59 -15.60
CA LEU A 14 -17.66 10.75 -15.66
C LEU A 14 -17.16 11.86 -14.72
N GLU A 15 -17.90 12.97 -14.61
CA GLU A 15 -17.59 14.02 -13.63
C GLU A 15 -17.73 13.52 -12.19
N LEU A 16 -18.78 12.76 -11.87
CA LEU A 16 -18.94 12.15 -10.55
C LEU A 16 -17.77 11.22 -10.20
N LEU A 17 -17.34 10.38 -11.15
CA LEU A 17 -16.20 9.49 -10.96
C LEU A 17 -14.90 10.27 -10.77
N ARG A 18 -14.65 11.30 -11.58
CA ARG A 18 -13.46 12.15 -11.43
C ARG A 18 -13.42 12.88 -10.09
N ASN A 19 -14.58 13.30 -9.59
CA ASN A 19 -14.70 13.97 -8.30
C ASN A 19 -14.54 12.99 -7.12
N GLY A 20 -14.97 11.74 -7.29
CA GLY A 20 -14.98 10.73 -6.23
C GLY A 20 -13.74 9.84 -6.16
N ILE A 21 -13.00 9.68 -7.26
CA ILE A 21 -11.85 8.78 -7.34
C ILE A 21 -10.56 9.55 -7.07
N LYS A 22 -9.86 9.14 -6.01
CA LYS A 22 -8.49 9.59 -5.73
C LYS A 22 -7.51 8.44 -5.98
N PRO A 23 -6.31 8.70 -6.51
CA PRO A 23 -5.27 7.69 -6.58
C PRO A 23 -5.00 7.11 -5.20
N ALA A 24 -5.06 5.78 -5.08
CA ALA A 24 -4.62 5.11 -3.87
C ALA A 24 -3.11 5.29 -3.74
N THR A 25 -2.66 5.64 -2.55
CA THR A 25 -1.22 5.73 -2.23
C THR A 25 -0.57 4.36 -2.14
N GLY A 26 -1.37 3.30 -1.90
CA GLY A 26 -0.90 1.92 -1.85
C GLY A 26 0.09 1.72 -0.70
N CYS A 27 -0.37 1.83 0.54
CA CYS A 27 0.52 1.67 1.69
C CYS A 27 -0.03 0.73 2.76
N THR A 28 -1.19 0.12 2.53
CA THR A 28 -1.88 -0.70 3.51
C THR A 28 -1.04 -1.91 3.91
N GLU A 29 -0.57 -2.70 2.95
CA GLU A 29 0.17 -3.93 3.22
C GLU A 29 1.55 -3.68 3.86
N PRO A 30 2.41 -2.76 3.37
CA PRO A 30 3.66 -2.44 4.05
C PRO A 30 3.46 -1.87 5.45
N ILE A 31 2.42 -1.04 5.68
CA ILE A 31 2.12 -0.50 7.01
C ILE A 31 1.67 -1.61 7.96
N ALA A 32 0.87 -2.57 7.49
CA ALA A 32 0.47 -3.71 8.30
C ALA A 32 1.69 -4.54 8.77
N VAL A 33 2.66 -4.77 7.87
CA VAL A 33 3.91 -5.45 8.22
C VAL A 33 4.75 -4.61 9.19
N ALA A 34 4.92 -3.31 8.94
CA ALA A 34 5.66 -2.40 9.84
C ALA A 34 5.06 -2.41 11.25
N TYR A 35 3.74 -2.35 11.36
CA TYR A 35 3.06 -2.38 12.64
C TYR A 35 3.25 -3.70 13.39
N ALA A 36 3.19 -4.83 12.68
CA ALA A 36 3.41 -6.15 13.26
C ALA A 36 4.84 -6.31 13.79
N VAL A 37 5.84 -5.84 13.03
CA VAL A 37 7.26 -5.94 13.42
C VAL A 37 7.58 -4.99 14.58
N ALA A 38 7.08 -3.75 14.57
CA ALA A 38 7.20 -2.84 15.70
C ALA A 38 6.62 -3.42 16.99
N THR A 39 5.41 -4.01 16.89
CA THR A 39 4.74 -4.65 18.03
C THR A 39 5.54 -5.85 18.56
N ALA A 40 6.08 -6.69 17.66
CA ALA A 40 6.90 -7.84 18.04
C ALA A 40 8.22 -7.39 18.72
N LYS A 41 8.84 -6.33 18.21
CA LYS A 41 10.07 -5.75 18.76
C LYS A 41 9.89 -5.25 20.19
N GLU A 42 8.73 -4.71 20.55
CA GLU A 42 8.42 -4.30 21.93
C GLU A 42 8.44 -5.45 22.94
N GLN A 43 8.29 -6.70 22.47
CA GLN A 43 8.34 -7.89 23.33
C GLN A 43 9.77 -8.42 23.54
N ILE A 44 10.77 -7.86 22.84
CA ILE A 44 12.16 -8.31 22.89
C ILE A 44 12.97 -7.31 23.72
N ASN A 45 13.59 -7.80 24.79
CA ASN A 45 14.46 -6.99 25.65
C ASN A 45 15.93 -6.96 25.21
N ASP A 46 16.29 -7.86 24.29
CA ASP A 46 17.64 -8.03 23.74
C ASP A 46 17.74 -7.47 22.30
N GLU A 47 18.94 -7.49 21.74
CA GLU A 47 19.16 -7.09 20.35
C GLU A 47 18.45 -8.01 19.34
N LEU A 48 17.71 -7.42 18.41
CA LEU A 48 17.06 -8.12 17.29
C LEU A 48 18.14 -8.61 16.29
N LYS A 49 18.29 -9.93 16.16
CA LYS A 49 19.28 -10.55 15.25
C LYS A 49 18.75 -10.90 13.87
N SER A 50 17.48 -11.26 13.78
CA SER A 50 16.85 -11.73 12.55
C SER A 50 15.33 -11.55 12.62
N LEU A 51 14.71 -11.41 11.45
CA LEU A 51 13.27 -11.29 11.29
C LEU A 51 12.79 -12.24 10.18
N GLU A 52 11.72 -12.97 10.45
CA GLU A 52 10.96 -13.72 9.44
C GLU A 52 9.54 -13.18 9.39
N ILE A 53 9.05 -12.88 8.19
CA ILE A 53 7.70 -12.37 7.97
C ILE A 53 6.93 -13.40 7.17
N GLN A 54 5.82 -13.86 7.75
CA GLN A 54 4.85 -14.73 7.11
C GLN A 54 3.57 -13.97 6.89
N VAL A 55 3.10 -13.97 5.65
CA VAL A 55 1.89 -13.28 5.21
C VAL A 55 1.12 -14.19 4.26
N ASP A 56 -0.18 -13.94 4.10
CA ASP A 56 -0.95 -14.65 3.10
C ASP A 56 -0.62 -14.15 1.67
N PRO A 57 -0.98 -14.92 0.63
CA PRO A 57 -0.67 -14.55 -0.76
C PRO A 57 -1.22 -13.19 -1.20
N ASN A 58 -2.30 -12.68 -0.59
CA ASN A 58 -2.86 -11.38 -0.95
C ASN A 58 -2.04 -10.24 -0.37
N ILE A 59 -1.65 -10.32 0.91
CA ILE A 59 -0.73 -9.34 1.49
C ILE A 59 0.58 -9.35 0.69
N TYR A 60 1.09 -10.53 0.35
CA TYR A 60 2.31 -10.65 -0.46
C TYR A 60 2.18 -9.95 -1.81
N LYS A 61 1.21 -10.33 -2.64
CA LYS A 61 1.08 -9.80 -4.02
C LYS A 61 0.75 -8.31 -4.05
N ASN A 62 -0.08 -7.83 -3.11
CA ASN A 62 -0.51 -6.43 -3.07
C ASN A 62 0.58 -5.52 -2.51
N GLY A 63 1.33 -6.01 -1.52
CA GLY A 63 2.37 -5.24 -0.85
C GLY A 63 3.72 -5.25 -1.53
N LEU A 64 4.01 -6.19 -2.45
CA LEU A 64 5.36 -6.43 -2.99
C LEU A 64 6.02 -5.20 -3.66
N MET A 65 5.27 -4.44 -4.45
CA MET A 65 5.81 -3.33 -5.27
C MET A 65 5.19 -1.98 -4.94
N VAL A 66 4.44 -1.93 -3.85
CA VAL A 66 3.70 -0.74 -3.47
C VAL A 66 4.61 0.26 -2.77
N THR A 67 4.45 1.55 -3.09
CA THR A 67 5.40 2.59 -2.66
C THR A 67 4.97 3.20 -1.34
N ILE A 68 5.92 3.37 -0.41
CA ILE A 68 5.64 3.99 0.88
C ILE A 68 5.61 5.52 0.69
N PRO A 69 4.49 6.19 0.99
CA PRO A 69 4.34 7.63 0.78
C PRO A 69 5.43 8.44 1.47
N GLY A 70 5.98 9.43 0.75
CA GLY A 70 7.07 10.26 1.26
C GLY A 70 8.45 9.61 1.19
N THR A 71 8.58 8.39 0.65
CA THR A 71 9.87 7.69 0.49
C THR A 71 10.08 7.19 -0.93
N LYS A 72 11.28 6.68 -1.23
CA LYS A 72 11.57 5.92 -2.46
C LYS A 72 11.42 4.40 -2.27
N GLU A 73 11.12 3.98 -1.04
CA GLU A 73 11.09 2.59 -0.64
C GLU A 73 9.77 1.93 -1.02
N LYS A 74 9.83 0.62 -1.27
CA LYS A 74 8.71 -0.18 -1.71
C LYS A 74 8.73 -1.55 -1.06
N GLY A 75 7.57 -2.17 -1.00
CA GLY A 75 7.51 -3.58 -0.63
C GLY A 75 7.33 -3.83 0.86
N LEU A 76 7.05 -5.09 1.16
CA LEU A 76 6.92 -5.58 2.54
C LEU A 76 8.23 -5.50 3.32
N ALA A 77 9.37 -5.71 2.65
CA ALA A 77 10.69 -5.61 3.28
C ALA A 77 10.99 -4.19 3.76
N ALA A 78 10.62 -3.17 2.98
CA ALA A 78 10.74 -1.78 3.42
C ALA A 78 9.80 -1.48 4.60
N GLY A 79 8.57 -1.99 4.56
CA GLY A 79 7.64 -1.91 5.70
C GLY A 79 8.25 -2.52 6.97
N ALA A 80 8.80 -3.73 6.86
CA ALA A 80 9.45 -4.45 7.94
C ALA A 80 10.67 -3.73 8.54
N ALA A 81 11.41 -2.99 7.72
CA ALA A 81 12.55 -2.22 8.20
C ALA A 81 12.14 -0.93 8.93
N LEU A 82 10.94 -0.41 8.62
CA LEU A 82 10.43 0.86 9.16
C LEU A 82 9.72 0.73 10.51
N GLY A 83 9.30 -0.48 10.90
CA GLY A 83 8.71 -0.73 12.21
C GLY A 83 9.30 -1.98 12.80
#